data_AF-R5AS05-F1
#
_entry.id   AF-R5AS05-F1
#
_cell.length_a   1.000
_cell.length_b   1.000
_cell.length_c   1.000
_cell.angle_alpha   90.00
_cell.angle_beta   90.00
_cell.angle_gamma   90.00
#
_symmetry.space_group_name_H-M   'P 1'
#
loop_
_entity.id
_entity.type
_entity.pdbx_description
1 polymer ?
#
loop_
_entity_poly.entity_id
_entity_poly.type
_entity_poly.pdbx_seq_one_letter_code
_entity_poly.pdbx_strand_id
1 'polypeptide(L)' 'MAALAELAMRLSVMALLLGAGESLLPTGGMKRTAALGAGLAFVSYTVKEIVGILGRLGV' A
#
# COMPACT_ATOMS: atom_id res chain seq x y z
N MET A 1 -18.20 3.62 7.98
CA MET A 1 -17.86 4.43 6.79
C MET A 1 -16.59 5.25 6.99
N ALA A 2 -16.45 6.07 8.04
CA ALA A 2 -15.26 6.92 8.25
C ALA A 2 -13.91 6.15 8.26
N ALA A 3 -13.83 5.01 8.96
CA ALA A 3 -12.60 4.20 9.01
C ALA A 3 -12.15 3.66 7.64
N LEU A 4 -13.11 3.32 6.76
CA LEU A 4 -12.82 2.84 5.41
C LEU A 4 -12.32 3.99 4.53
N ALA A 5 -12.91 5.18 4.67
CA ALA A 5 -12.48 6.39 3.96
C ALA A 5 -11.09 6.84 4.41
N GLU A 6 -10.80 6.77 5.70
CA GLU A 6 -9.48 7.07 6.25
C GLU A 6 -8.42 6.06 5.77
N LEU A 7 -8.75 4.77 5.76
CA LEU A 7 -7.90 3.74 5.16
C LEU A 7 -7.66 4.03 3.67
N ALA A 8 -8.71 4.34 2.91
CA ALA A 8 -8.59 4.66 1.48
C ALA A 8 -7.68 5.88 1.23
N MET A 9 -7.78 6.94 2.04
CA MET A 9 -6.87 8.09 1.95
C MET A 9 -5.42 7.69 2.23
N ARG A 10 -5.15 6.93 3.31
CA ARG A 10 -3.79 6.50 3.65
C ARG A 10 -3.18 5.62 2.56
N LEU A 11 -3.97 4.69 2.02
CA LEU A 11 -3.55 3.82 0.91
C LEU A 11 -3.28 4.62 -0.35
N SER A 12 -4.11 5.62 -0.67
CA SER A 12 -3.91 6.50 -1.82
C SER A 12 -2.61 7.30 -1.70
N VAL A 13 -2.32 7.86 -0.51
CA VAL A 13 -1.05 8.58 -0.24
C VAL A 13 0.14 7.63 -0.35
N MET A 14 0.07 6.44 0.24
CA MET A 14 1.13 5.44 0.13
C MET A 14 1.38 5.01 -1.31
N ALA A 15 0.34 4.80 -2.12
CA ALA A 15 0.47 4.45 -3.53
C ALA A 15 1.13 5.59 -4.34
N LEU A 16 0.78 6.85 -4.07
CA LEU A 16 1.44 8.01 -4.68
C LEU A 16 2.93 8.08 -4.31
N LEU A 17 3.28 7.87 -3.04
CA LEU A 17 4.67 7.85 -2.57
C LEU A 17 5.45 6.68 -3.16
N LEU A 18 4.81 5.53 -3.33
CA LEU A 18 5.39 4.35 -3.97
C LEU A 18 5.75 4.64 -5.42
N GLY A 19 4.81 5.19 -6.19
CA GLY A 19 5.02 5.59 -7.59
C GLY A 19 6.07 6.69 -7.73
N ALA A 20 6.09 7.67 -6.82
CA ALA A 20 7.14 8.69 -6.76
C ALA A 20 8.52 8.06 -6.47
N GLY A 21 8.60 7.13 -5.53
CA GLY A 21 9.83 6.39 -5.22
C GLY A 21 10.34 5.57 -6.40
N GLU A 22 9.46 4.92 -7.16
CA GLU A 22 9.83 4.20 -8.39
C GLU A 22 10.41 5.11 -9.48
N SER A 23 9.95 6.36 -9.55
CA SER A 23 10.48 7.34 -10.50
C SER A 23 11.93 7.75 -10.20
N LEU A 24 12.33 7.67 -8.93
CA LEU A 24 13.67 8.01 -8.45
C LEU A 24 14.68 6.84 -8.53
N LEU A 25 14.19 5.62 -8.74
CA LEU A 25 15.05 4.44 -8.82
C LEU A 25 15.79 4.38 -10.17
N PRO A 26 17.11 4.06 -10.16
CA PRO A 26 17.87 3.88 -11.39
C PRO A 26 17.31 2.72 -12.22
N THR A 27 17.25 2.91 -13.53
CA THR A 27 16.66 1.94 -14.47
C THR A 27 17.42 0.61 -14.46
N GLY A 28 16.69 -0.51 -14.46
CA GLY A 28 17.27 -1.86 -14.54
C GLY A 28 16.66 -2.86 -13.54
N GLY A 29 17.38 -3.94 -13.24
CA GLY A 29 16.92 -5.00 -12.35
C GLY A 29 16.58 -4.53 -10.93
N MET A 30 17.33 -3.55 -10.40
CA MET A 30 17.07 -2.98 -9.07
C MET A 30 15.71 -2.28 -8.97
N LYS A 31 15.26 -1.59 -10.04
CA LYS A 31 13.95 -0.94 -10.07
C LYS A 31 12.81 -1.95 -9.98
N ARG A 32 12.90 -3.06 -10.73
CA ARG A 32 11.86 -4.11 -10.72
C ARG A 32 11.78 -4.81 -9.35
N THR A 33 12.91 -5.13 -8.73
CA THR A 33 12.92 -5.81 -7.43
C THR A 33 12.41 -4.91 -6.30
N ALA A 34 12.81 -3.63 -6.30
CA ALA A 34 12.32 -2.66 -5.32
C ALA A 34 10.82 -2.37 -5.49
N ALA A 35 10.35 -2.21 -6.72
CA ALA A 35 8.93 -2.08 -7.05
C ALA A 35 8.10 -3.26 -6.53
N LEU A 36 8.56 -4.49 -6.78
CA LEU A 36 7.92 -5.71 -6.30
C LEU A 36 7.90 -5.81 -4.77
N GLY A 37 9.04 -5.54 -4.11
CA GLY A 37 9.13 -5.60 -2.65
C GLY A 37 8.23 -4.56 -1.98
N ALA A 38 8.22 -3.34 -2.51
CA ALA A 38 7.41 -2.26 -1.98
C ALA A 38 5.91 -2.46 -2.26
N GLY A 39 5.55 -3.03 -3.43
CA GLY A 39 4.19 -3.46 -3.75
C GLY A 39 3.68 -4.59 -2.84
N LEU A 40 4.51 -5.60 -2.54
CA LEU A 40 4.16 -6.68 -1.61
C LEU A 40 3.95 -6.16 -0.18
N ALA A 41 4.80 -5.25 0.29
CA ALA A 41 4.65 -4.62 1.59
C ALA A 41 3.35 -3.79 1.67
N PHE A 42 3.04 -3.03 0.61
CA PHE A 42 1.81 -2.26 0.49
C PHE A 42 0.56 -3.15 0.55
N VAL A 43 0.53 -4.24 -0.23
CA VAL A 43 -0.60 -5.20 -0.24
C VAL A 43 -0.75 -5.85 1.14
N SER A 44 0.34 -6.30 1.75
CA SER A 44 0.32 -6.93 3.08
C SER A 44 -0.26 -6.01 4.15
N TYR A 45 0.18 -4.74 4.17
CA TYR A 45 -0.36 -3.73 5.08
C TYR A 45 -1.85 -3.47 4.84
N THR A 46 -2.24 -3.30 3.56
CA THR A 46 -3.63 -3.06 3.15
C THR A 46 -4.56 -4.18 3.62
N VAL A 47 -4.18 -5.44 3.38
CA VAL A 47 -4.98 -6.61 3.77
C VAL A 47 -5.14 -6.66 5.29
N LYS A 48 -4.06 -6.43 6.05
CA LYS A 48 -4.12 -6.43 7.51
C LYS A 48 -5.11 -5.38 8.06
N GLU A 49 -5.09 -4.17 7.50
CA GLU A 49 -6.01 -3.11 7.93
C GLU A 49 -7.46 -3.41 7.55
N ILE A 50 -7.71 -3.90 6.32
CA ILE A 50 -9.06 -4.29 5.88
C ILE A 50 -9.61 -5.39 6.79
N VAL A 51 -8.84 -6.45 7.04
CA VAL A 51 -9.24 -7.55 7.93
C VAL A 51 -9.48 -7.03 9.35
N GLY A 52 -8.65 -6.11 9.85
CA GLY A 52 -8.83 -5.48 11.16
C GLY A 52 -10.08 -4.60 11.26
N ILE A 53 -10.54 -3.99 10.17
CA ILE A 53 -11.80 -3.26 10.11
C ILE A 53 -12.98 -4.25 10.04
N LEU A 54 -12.90 -5.27 9.18
CA LEU A 54 -13.94 -6.29 9.05
C LEU A 54 -14.18 -7.04 10.37
N GLY A 55 -13.11 -7.47 11.05
CA GLY A 55 -13.22 -8.12 12.36
C GLY A 55 -13.82 -7.22 13.43
N ARG A 56 -13.59 -5.90 13.39
CA ARG A 56 -14.25 -4.93 14.28
C ARG A 56 -15.73 -4.71 13.95
N LEU A 57 -16.12 -4.94 12.69
CA LEU A 57 -17.51 -4.90 12.25
C LEU A 57 -18.25 -6.23 12.49
N GLY A 58 -17.54 -7.26 12.99
CA GLY A 58 -18.12 -8.59 13.25
C GLY A 58 -18.36 -9.42 11.99
N VAL A 59 -17.72 -9.05 10.88
CA VAL A 59 -17.68 -9.81 9.62
C VAL A 59 -16.46 -10.71 9.63
#